data_AF-A0A162MEF5-F1
#
_entry.id   AF-A0A162MEF5-F1
#
_cell.length_a   1.000
_cell.length_b   1.000
_cell.length_c   1.000
_cell.angle_alpha   90.00
_cell.angle_beta   90.00
_cell.angle_gamma   90.00
#
_symmetry.space_group_name_H-M   'P 1'
#
loop_
_entity.id
_entity.type
_entity.pdbx_description
1 polymer ?
#
loop_
_entity_poly.entity_id
_entity_poly.type
_entity_poly.pdbx_seq_one_letter_code
_entity_poly.pdbx_strand_id
1 'polypeptide(L)'
;MVKQRHGRSKKKKSVSWGLVLFEVIGWIVLAGMLLSIYNSSKTISVIVDSKPIAQLSADTTGIVRLEGLTASEKEITEQGTLRHTYALLQKELFYWGCGGRGGCDYKRDQGAIPKISGSISVNDIEVQADRYLFYKNWLPLDSGTVEPNHFFRIYEGGTTRPLMVEEHESTAYGYHAVTRGERITVIGNAVNGRIEPFSISVSKGNAVLIGDNIEQMVAKEKEARTFYIIIGFLDIMLLSPAMIGRLRRQKESKR
;
A
#
# COMPACT_ATOMS: atom_id res chain seq x y z
N MET A 1 62.75 -49.55 -6.52
CA MET A 1 61.32 -49.50 -6.16
C MET A 1 61.05 -48.20 -5.40
N VAL A 2 60.53 -47.17 -6.08
CA VAL A 2 60.16 -45.90 -5.43
C VAL A 2 58.64 -45.77 -5.50
N LYS A 3 57.99 -45.74 -4.34
CA LYS A 3 56.54 -45.68 -4.19
C LYS A 3 56.11 -44.22 -4.37
N GLN A 4 55.61 -43.87 -5.56
CA GLN A 4 55.05 -42.54 -5.84
C GLN A 4 53.87 -42.28 -4.90
N ARG A 5 54.02 -41.29 -4.01
CA ARG A 5 52.89 -40.71 -3.25
C ARG A 5 52.08 -39.85 -4.22
N HIS A 6 50.94 -40.35 -4.66
CA HIS A 6 49.93 -39.51 -5.31
C HIS A 6 49.44 -38.45 -4.31
N GLY A 7 49.89 -37.21 -4.51
CA GLY A 7 49.30 -36.05 -3.87
C GLY A 7 47.83 -35.96 -4.25
N ARG A 8 46.93 -36.15 -3.29
CA ARG A 8 45.51 -35.83 -3.45
C ARG A 8 45.41 -34.33 -3.76
N SER A 9 45.12 -33.99 -5.02
CA SER A 9 44.77 -32.62 -5.35
C SER A 9 43.52 -32.25 -4.55
N LYS A 10 43.63 -31.22 -3.71
CA LYS A 10 42.47 -30.64 -3.03
C LYS A 10 41.56 -30.08 -4.14
N LYS A 11 40.49 -30.80 -4.49
CA LYS A 11 39.45 -30.30 -5.40
C LYS A 11 39.00 -28.93 -4.88
N LYS A 12 39.35 -27.86 -5.59
CA LYS A 12 38.73 -26.53 -5.40
C LYS A 12 37.24 -26.73 -5.63
N LYS A 13 36.45 -26.75 -4.55
CA LYS A 13 34.99 -26.79 -4.63
C LYS A 13 34.55 -25.48 -5.30
N SER A 14 34.07 -25.56 -6.53
CA SER A 14 33.47 -24.42 -7.21
C SER A 14 32.25 -23.98 -6.43
N VAL A 15 32.23 -22.72 -6.01
CA VAL A 15 31.05 -22.10 -5.43
C VAL A 15 30.07 -21.90 -6.60
N SER A 16 28.90 -22.54 -6.52
CA SER A 16 27.86 -22.32 -7.54
C SER A 16 27.39 -20.89 -7.46
N TRP A 17 27.74 -20.09 -8.46
CA TRP A 17 27.42 -18.66 -8.54
C TRP A 17 25.90 -18.42 -8.51
N GLY A 18 25.11 -19.36 -9.07
CA GLY A 18 23.64 -19.31 -9.01
C GLY A 18 23.07 -19.44 -7.60
N LEU A 19 23.69 -20.23 -6.71
CA LEU A 19 23.28 -20.30 -5.30
C LEU A 19 23.58 -19.00 -4.55
N VAL A 20 24.69 -18.35 -4.88
CA VAL A 20 25.05 -17.06 -4.28
C VAL A 20 24.06 -15.98 -4.73
N LEU A 21 23.72 -15.93 -6.02
CA LEU A 21 22.75 -14.98 -6.56
C LEU A 21 21.36 -15.17 -5.95
N PHE A 22 20.87 -16.42 -5.86
CA PHE A 22 19.59 -16.74 -5.23
C PHE A 22 19.53 -16.25 -3.78
N GLU A 23 20.60 -16.46 -3.02
CA GLU A 23 20.67 -16.04 -1.63
C GLU A 23 20.68 -14.51 -1.48
N VAL A 24 21.40 -13.78 -2.35
CA VAL A 24 21.38 -12.31 -2.38
C VAL A 24 19.97 -11.79 -2.66
N ILE A 25 19.27 -12.38 -3.63
CA ILE A 25 17.88 -12.00 -3.95
C ILE A 25 16.97 -12.24 -2.75
N GLY A 26 17.06 -13.41 -2.10
CA GLY A 26 16.28 -13.70 -0.90
C GLY A 26 16.54 -12.69 0.22
N TRP A 27 17.80 -12.34 0.51
CA TRP A 27 18.08 -11.30 1.52
C TRP A 27 17.48 -9.93 1.18
N ILE A 28 17.46 -9.54 -0.09
CA ILE A 28 16.80 -8.30 -0.54
C ILE A 28 15.30 -8.38 -0.30
N VAL A 29 14.67 -9.51 -0.66
CA VAL A 29 13.24 -9.75 -0.44
C VAL A 29 12.93 -9.68 1.07
N LEU A 30 13.67 -10.40 1.90
CA LEU A 30 13.49 -10.40 3.35
C LEU A 30 13.64 -9.00 3.96
N ALA A 31 14.64 -8.22 3.53
CA ALA A 31 14.81 -6.84 3.99
C ALA A 31 13.60 -5.97 3.63
N GLY A 32 13.07 -6.10 2.41
CA GLY A 32 11.85 -5.43 1.98
C GLY A 32 10.61 -5.83 2.79
N MET A 33 10.47 -7.11 3.14
CA MET A 33 9.40 -7.62 3.99
C MET A 33 9.48 -7.04 5.41
N LEU A 34 10.67 -7.04 6.02
CA LEU A 34 10.89 -6.46 7.35
C LEU A 34 10.57 -4.96 7.38
N LEU A 35 10.99 -4.21 6.37
CA LEU A 35 10.65 -2.79 6.22
C LEU A 35 9.13 -2.59 6.11
N SER A 36 8.43 -3.45 5.37
CA SER A 36 6.99 -3.38 5.20
C SER A 36 6.23 -3.68 6.50
N ILE A 37 6.68 -4.69 7.27
CA ILE A 37 6.15 -5.02 8.60
C ILE A 37 6.37 -3.86 9.58
N TYR A 38 7.55 -3.24 9.56
CA TYR A 38 7.86 -2.08 10.38
C TYR A 38 6.94 -0.90 10.04
N ASN A 39 6.81 -0.55 8.76
CA ASN A 39 5.96 0.55 8.31
C ASN A 39 4.49 0.32 8.67
N SER A 40 3.98 -0.90 8.47
CA SER A 40 2.61 -1.24 8.85
C SER A 40 2.40 -1.17 10.37
N SER A 41 3.36 -1.66 11.17
CA SER A 41 3.26 -1.59 12.64
C SER A 41 3.31 -0.15 13.15
N LYS A 42 4.15 0.70 12.55
CA LYS A 42 4.17 2.14 12.84
C LYS A 42 2.82 2.78 12.51
N THR A 43 2.25 2.46 11.36
CA THR A 43 0.94 2.99 10.93
C THR A 43 -0.18 2.55 11.87
N ILE A 44 -0.17 1.28 12.31
CA ILE A 44 -1.13 0.78 13.32
C ILE A 44 -1.02 1.57 14.63
N SER A 45 0.20 1.78 15.14
CA SER A 45 0.41 2.58 16.35
C SER A 45 -0.12 3.99 16.17
N VAL A 46 0.18 4.66 15.05
CA VAL A 46 -0.37 5.99 14.75
C VAL A 46 -1.90 6.00 14.75
N ILE A 47 -2.54 4.98 14.15
CA ILE A 47 -4.01 4.89 14.12
C ILE A 47 -4.55 4.72 15.54
N VAL A 48 -4.02 3.77 16.30
CA VAL A 48 -4.50 3.43 17.65
C VAL A 48 -4.25 4.55 18.66
N ASP A 49 -3.07 5.17 18.60
CA ASP A 49 -2.62 6.20 19.53
C ASP A 49 -3.09 7.61 19.16
N SER A 50 -3.79 7.75 18.01
CA SER A 50 -4.35 9.03 17.59
C SER A 50 -5.35 9.56 18.62
N LYS A 51 -5.14 10.82 19.04
CA LYS A 51 -5.97 11.45 20.07
C LYS A 51 -7.37 11.74 19.52
N PRO A 52 -8.45 11.17 20.07
CA PRO A 52 -9.80 11.51 19.63
C PRO A 52 -10.11 12.96 19.99
N ILE A 53 -10.64 13.71 19.02
CA ILE A 53 -11.05 15.10 19.19
C ILE A 53 -12.47 15.28 18.65
N ALA A 54 -13.24 16.13 19.33
CA ALA A 54 -14.55 16.57 18.85
C ALA A 54 -14.45 17.90 18.08
N GLN A 55 -13.49 18.74 18.45
CA GLN A 55 -13.24 20.06 17.88
C GLN A 55 -11.73 20.32 17.82
N LEU A 56 -11.28 21.13 16.85
CA LEU A 56 -9.91 21.62 16.76
C LEU A 56 -9.82 23.01 17.36
N SER A 57 -8.82 23.21 18.23
CA SER A 57 -8.38 24.52 18.69
C SER A 57 -6.97 24.81 18.20
N ALA A 58 -6.54 26.07 18.27
CA ALA A 58 -5.16 26.46 17.96
C ALA A 58 -4.12 25.71 18.81
N ASP A 59 -4.48 25.33 20.04
CA ASP A 59 -3.62 24.61 20.98
C ASP A 59 -3.58 23.10 20.75
N THR A 60 -4.47 22.59 19.89
CA THR A 60 -4.51 21.16 19.57
C THR A 60 -3.33 20.82 18.67
N THR A 61 -2.44 19.97 19.17
CA THR A 61 -1.20 19.58 18.47
C THR A 61 -1.03 18.06 18.44
N GLY A 62 -0.27 17.57 17.46
CA GLY A 62 0.07 16.17 17.31
C GLY A 62 -0.95 15.38 16.48
N ILE A 63 -0.80 14.07 16.43
CA ILE A 63 -1.69 13.21 15.63
C ILE A 63 -3.04 13.08 16.31
N VAL A 64 -4.08 13.53 15.62
CA VAL A 64 -5.46 13.53 16.10
C VAL A 64 -6.35 12.68 15.21
N ARG A 65 -7.45 12.24 15.79
CA ARG A 65 -8.53 11.52 15.13
C ARG A 65 -9.83 12.28 15.30
N LEU A 66 -10.49 12.49 14.17
CA LEU A 66 -11.79 13.13 14.07
C LEU A 66 -12.80 12.13 13.50
N GLU A 67 -13.90 11.92 14.19
CA GLU A 67 -14.98 11.03 13.76
C GLU A 67 -16.29 11.81 13.68
N GLY A 68 -17.01 11.63 12.58
CA GLY A 68 -18.24 12.38 12.36
C GLY A 68 -18.83 12.15 10.99
N LEU A 69 -19.94 12.82 10.74
CA LEU A 69 -20.57 12.84 9.43
C LEU A 69 -19.81 13.81 8.53
N THR A 70 -19.66 13.43 7.28
CA THR A 70 -19.04 14.25 6.26
C THR A 70 -20.00 15.34 5.81
N ALA A 71 -19.54 16.57 5.88
CA ALA A 71 -20.10 17.68 5.16
C ALA A 71 -19.15 18.07 4.03
N SER A 72 -19.70 18.76 3.03
CA SER A 72 -18.93 19.36 1.96
C SER A 72 -19.66 20.60 1.50
N GLU A 73 -18.93 21.68 1.29
CA GLU A 73 -19.50 22.92 0.73
C GLU A 73 -19.83 22.77 -0.75
N LYS A 74 -19.13 21.86 -1.45
CA LYS A 74 -19.28 21.66 -2.89
C LYS A 74 -19.46 20.19 -3.19
N GLU A 75 -20.66 19.85 -3.65
CA GLU A 75 -20.91 18.55 -4.23
C GLU A 75 -20.11 18.40 -5.52
N ILE A 76 -19.40 17.29 -5.60
CA ILE A 76 -18.61 16.97 -6.77
C ILE A 76 -19.08 15.68 -7.42
N THR A 77 -19.13 15.76 -8.74
CA THR A 77 -19.25 14.64 -9.66
C THR A 77 -18.12 14.83 -10.66
N GLU A 78 -17.40 13.78 -11.01
CA GLU A 78 -16.60 13.85 -12.25
C GLU A 78 -17.59 13.76 -13.42
N GLN A 79 -17.70 14.82 -14.21
CA GLN A 79 -18.64 14.88 -15.34
C GLN A 79 -18.52 13.63 -16.23
N GLY A 80 -19.65 13.05 -16.62
CA GLY A 80 -19.75 11.85 -17.45
C GLY A 80 -19.50 10.52 -16.72
N THR A 81 -18.46 10.44 -15.88
CA THR A 81 -18.00 9.15 -15.34
C THR A 81 -18.65 8.79 -13.99
N LEU A 82 -18.97 9.78 -13.15
CA LEU A 82 -19.45 9.56 -11.78
C LEU A 82 -20.74 10.34 -11.50
N ARG A 83 -21.83 9.64 -11.15
CA ARG A 83 -23.18 10.22 -11.04
C ARG A 83 -23.65 10.60 -9.64
N HIS A 84 -23.06 10.03 -8.58
CA HIS A 84 -23.41 10.44 -7.22
C HIS A 84 -22.65 11.70 -6.81
N THR A 85 -23.27 12.45 -5.90
CA THR A 85 -22.67 13.62 -5.26
C THR A 85 -21.75 13.18 -4.13
N TYR A 86 -20.45 13.39 -4.30
CA TYR A 86 -19.43 13.07 -3.30
C TYR A 86 -18.94 14.34 -2.59
N ALA A 87 -18.45 14.17 -1.37
CA ALA A 87 -17.71 15.19 -0.66
C ALA A 87 -16.26 15.25 -1.14
N LEU A 88 -15.66 14.09 -1.41
CA LEU A 88 -14.28 13.96 -1.86
C LEU A 88 -14.15 12.80 -2.83
N LEU A 89 -13.40 13.06 -3.91
CA LEU A 89 -13.00 12.06 -4.88
C LEU A 89 -11.49 12.12 -5.05
N GLN A 90 -10.84 10.97 -4.95
CA GLN A 90 -9.43 10.78 -5.31
C GLN A 90 -9.36 9.80 -6.48
N LYS A 91 -9.00 10.34 -7.65
CA LYS A 91 -8.80 9.60 -8.89
C LYS A 91 -7.36 9.10 -8.95
N GLU A 92 -7.20 7.79 -9.10
CA GLU A 92 -5.90 7.12 -9.25
C GLU A 92 -5.72 6.61 -10.69
N LEU A 93 -4.51 6.75 -11.23
CA LEU A 93 -4.16 6.36 -12.59
C LEU A 93 -3.63 4.93 -12.65
N PHE A 94 -4.01 4.21 -13.70
CA PHE A 94 -3.55 2.87 -14.01
C PHE A 94 -3.09 2.80 -15.46
N TYR A 95 -1.98 2.12 -15.68
CA TYR A 95 -1.43 1.86 -17.01
C TYR A 95 -1.58 0.38 -17.36
N TRP A 96 -1.75 0.09 -18.64
CA TRP A 96 -1.73 -1.28 -19.14
C TRP A 96 -0.29 -1.81 -19.21
N GLY A 97 -0.06 -2.99 -18.63
CA GLY A 97 1.26 -3.61 -18.61
C GLY A 97 1.20 -5.11 -18.87
N CYS A 98 2.03 -5.59 -19.78
CA CYS A 98 2.19 -7.02 -20.05
C CYS A 98 3.37 -7.61 -19.27
N GLY A 99 3.10 -8.59 -18.42
CA GLY A 99 4.15 -9.35 -17.72
C GLY A 99 4.66 -10.50 -18.59
N GLY A 100 5.98 -10.69 -18.68
CA GLY A 100 6.62 -11.66 -19.59
C GLY A 100 6.27 -13.15 -19.41
N ARG A 101 5.47 -13.52 -18.41
CA ARG A 101 4.93 -14.90 -18.24
C ARG A 101 3.47 -14.96 -17.79
N GLY A 102 2.77 -13.83 -17.69
CA GLY A 102 1.47 -13.77 -17.00
C GLY A 102 0.63 -12.61 -17.49
N GLY A 103 0.14 -12.72 -18.72
CA GLY A 103 -0.89 -11.85 -19.28
C GLY A 103 -0.55 -10.35 -19.29
N CYS A 104 -1.55 -9.58 -19.70
CA CYS A 104 -1.53 -8.13 -19.60
C CYS A 104 -2.64 -7.72 -18.63
N ASP A 105 -2.32 -6.77 -17.75
CA ASP A 105 -3.23 -6.26 -16.73
C ASP A 105 -3.04 -4.75 -16.52
N TYR A 106 -4.02 -4.13 -15.87
CA TYR A 106 -3.90 -2.74 -15.43
C TYR A 106 -3.16 -2.66 -14.11
N LYS A 107 -2.04 -1.94 -14.10
CA LYS A 107 -1.21 -1.72 -12.91
C LYS A 107 -1.35 -0.28 -12.45
N ARG A 108 -1.48 -0.11 -11.14
CA ARG A 108 -1.52 1.23 -10.53
C ARG A 108 -0.21 1.95 -10.85
N ASP A 109 -0.32 3.16 -11.35
CA ASP A 109 0.82 4.07 -11.44
C ASP A 109 1.16 4.57 -10.03
N GLN A 110 2.29 4.09 -9.49
CA GLN A 110 2.75 4.46 -8.15
C GLN A 110 3.45 5.84 -8.13
N GLY A 111 3.87 6.34 -9.30
CA GLY A 111 4.55 7.63 -9.46
C GLY A 111 3.59 8.78 -9.73
N ALA A 112 2.38 8.50 -10.22
CA ALA A 112 1.36 9.51 -10.45
C ALA A 112 0.81 10.09 -9.14
N ILE A 113 0.78 11.42 -9.06
CA ILE A 113 0.08 12.15 -7.99
C ILE A 113 -1.43 11.96 -8.21
N PRO A 114 -2.18 11.47 -7.21
CA PRO A 114 -3.64 11.33 -7.34
C PRO A 114 -4.31 12.67 -7.64
N LYS A 115 -5.31 12.65 -8.52
CA LYS A 115 -6.12 13.85 -8.78
C LYS A 115 -7.24 13.93 -7.75
N ILE A 116 -7.21 14.97 -6.94
CA ILE A 116 -8.19 15.19 -5.89
C ILE A 116 -9.21 16.20 -6.37
N SER A 117 -10.47 15.89 -6.14
CA SER A 117 -11.59 16.80 -6.36
C SER A 117 -12.40 16.89 -5.07
N GLY A 118 -12.93 18.07 -4.79
CA GLY A 118 -13.78 18.34 -3.62
C GLY A 118 -12.98 18.59 -2.35
N SER A 119 -13.71 18.75 -1.25
CA SER A 119 -13.18 18.88 0.10
C SER A 119 -14.13 18.19 1.07
N ILE A 120 -13.57 17.62 2.14
CA ILE A 120 -14.37 17.10 3.24
C ILE A 120 -14.28 18.05 4.42
N SER A 121 -15.41 18.24 5.09
CA SER A 121 -15.45 18.70 6.47
C SER A 121 -16.07 17.62 7.34
N VAL A 122 -15.59 17.49 8.57
CA VAL A 122 -16.16 16.60 9.58
C VAL A 122 -16.36 17.41 10.85
N ASN A 123 -17.59 17.48 11.36
CA ASN A 123 -17.94 18.35 12.50
C ASN A 123 -17.44 19.80 12.30
N ASP A 124 -17.71 20.38 11.13
CA ASP A 124 -17.31 21.75 10.73
C ASP A 124 -15.80 22.01 10.62
N ILE A 125 -14.97 20.97 10.69
CA ILE A 125 -13.52 21.06 10.49
C ILE A 125 -13.19 20.64 9.06
N GLU A 126 -12.66 21.58 8.27
CA GLU A 126 -12.19 21.30 6.92
C GLU A 126 -10.88 20.50 6.92
N VAL A 127 -10.80 19.51 6.03
CA VAL A 127 -9.62 18.64 5.86
C VAL A 127 -9.19 18.67 4.40
N GLN A 128 -8.05 19.31 4.14
CA GLN A 128 -7.44 19.38 2.81
C GLN A 128 -6.06 18.72 2.83
N ALA A 129 -5.78 17.87 1.85
CA ALA A 129 -4.48 17.25 1.66
C ALA A 129 -4.22 16.97 0.18
N ASP A 130 -2.95 17.00 -0.23
CA ASP A 130 -2.53 16.62 -1.58
C ASP A 130 -2.64 15.10 -1.82
N ARG A 131 -2.78 14.33 -0.74
CA ARG A 131 -2.93 12.89 -0.79
C ARG A 131 -3.73 12.40 0.41
N TYR A 132 -4.72 11.56 0.13
CA TYR A 132 -5.43 10.80 1.15
C TYR A 132 -5.09 9.31 1.02
N LEU A 133 -4.85 8.67 2.16
CA LEU A 133 -4.74 7.21 2.24
C LEU A 133 -6.07 6.65 2.72
N PHE A 134 -6.79 6.02 1.80
CA PHE A 134 -8.08 5.42 2.08
C PHE A 134 -7.92 3.99 2.63
N TYR A 135 -8.47 3.76 3.81
CA TYR A 135 -8.74 2.44 4.38
C TYR A 135 -10.13 1.93 4.05
N LYS A 136 -10.86 2.65 3.21
CA LYS A 136 -12.14 2.21 2.66
C LYS A 136 -11.91 1.45 1.36
N ASN A 137 -12.93 0.72 0.94
CA ASN A 137 -12.92 0.12 -0.39
C ASN A 137 -13.03 1.22 -1.44
N TRP A 138 -12.72 0.85 -2.68
CA TRP A 138 -12.90 1.74 -3.82
C TRP A 138 -14.39 2.02 -3.96
N LEU A 139 -14.73 3.15 -4.56
CA LEU A 139 -16.10 3.34 -5.01
C LEU A 139 -16.44 2.14 -5.92
N PRO A 140 -17.45 1.33 -5.59
CA PRO A 140 -17.88 0.28 -6.50
C PRO A 140 -18.34 0.99 -7.78
N LEU A 141 -17.56 0.84 -8.85
CA LEU A 141 -17.96 1.35 -10.16
C LEU A 141 -19.03 0.39 -10.67
N ASP A 142 -20.27 0.61 -10.26
CA ASP A 142 -21.44 -0.12 -10.73
C ASP A 142 -22.44 0.83 -11.43
N SER A 143 -23.59 0.29 -11.85
CA SER A 143 -24.60 1.04 -12.60
C SER A 143 -25.20 2.24 -11.85
N GLY A 144 -25.09 2.30 -10.52
CA GLY A 144 -25.52 3.45 -9.73
C GLY A 144 -24.52 4.60 -9.81
N THR A 145 -23.24 4.26 -9.87
CA THR A 145 -22.14 5.23 -9.83
C THR A 145 -21.71 5.74 -11.20
N VAL A 146 -21.95 4.98 -12.27
CA VAL A 146 -21.45 5.26 -13.62
C VAL A 146 -22.60 5.39 -14.63
N GLU A 147 -22.43 6.19 -15.69
CA GLU A 147 -23.38 6.22 -16.81
C GLU A 147 -23.49 4.87 -17.56
N PRO A 148 -24.69 4.49 -18.06
CA PRO A 148 -24.90 3.17 -18.66
C PRO A 148 -23.98 2.84 -19.86
N ASN A 149 -23.61 3.84 -20.65
CA ASN A 149 -22.68 3.71 -21.79
C ASN A 149 -21.23 3.39 -21.37
N HIS A 150 -20.84 3.75 -20.15
CA HIS A 150 -19.52 3.50 -19.58
C HIS A 150 -19.45 2.20 -18.77
N PHE A 151 -20.60 1.58 -18.46
CA PHE A 151 -20.67 0.35 -17.66
C PHE A 151 -19.84 -0.81 -18.24
N PHE A 152 -19.87 -0.99 -19.56
CA PHE A 152 -19.08 -2.03 -20.25
C PHE A 152 -17.57 -1.77 -20.24
N ARG A 153 -17.15 -0.58 -19.78
CA ARG A 153 -15.74 -0.20 -19.67
C ARG A 153 -15.20 -0.35 -18.25
N ILE A 154 -16.00 -0.92 -17.34
CA ILE A 154 -15.59 -1.20 -15.98
C ILE A 154 -14.91 -2.57 -15.96
N TYR A 155 -13.68 -2.62 -15.48
CA TYR A 155 -12.85 -3.82 -15.50
C TYR A 155 -12.37 -4.21 -14.10
N GLU A 156 -12.51 -5.49 -13.78
CA GLU A 156 -11.98 -6.11 -12.56
C GLU A 156 -10.82 -7.08 -12.83
N GLY A 157 -10.48 -7.38 -14.09
CA GLY A 157 -9.55 -8.48 -14.38
C GLY A 157 -8.12 -8.24 -13.87
N GLY A 158 -7.60 -9.19 -13.08
CA GLY A 158 -6.25 -9.13 -12.51
C GLY A 158 -6.08 -8.19 -11.31
N THR A 159 -7.12 -7.44 -10.95
CA THR A 159 -7.15 -6.52 -9.80
C THR A 159 -8.32 -6.87 -8.89
N THR A 160 -8.21 -6.61 -7.59
CA THR A 160 -9.35 -6.76 -6.66
C THR A 160 -10.26 -5.53 -6.65
N ARG A 161 -10.12 -4.63 -7.63
CA ARG A 161 -10.70 -3.29 -7.64
C ARG A 161 -11.30 -2.99 -9.01
N PRO A 162 -12.51 -2.43 -9.07
CA PRO A 162 -13.11 -2.02 -10.33
C PRO A 162 -12.41 -0.75 -10.88
N LEU A 163 -12.13 -0.75 -12.19
CA LEU A 163 -11.46 0.33 -12.90
C LEU A 163 -12.29 0.80 -14.09
N MET A 164 -12.38 2.11 -14.32
CA MET A 164 -12.92 2.70 -15.53
C MET A 164 -11.84 2.76 -16.61
N VAL A 165 -12.07 2.11 -17.75
CA VAL A 165 -11.15 2.12 -18.89
C VAL A 165 -11.60 3.17 -19.91
N GLU A 166 -10.80 4.22 -20.13
CA GLU A 166 -11.08 5.18 -21.21
C GLU A 166 -10.73 4.59 -22.56
N GLU A 167 -9.52 4.05 -22.66
CA GLU A 167 -8.95 3.48 -23.87
C GLU A 167 -8.33 2.12 -23.55
N HIS A 168 -8.65 1.13 -24.38
CA HIS A 168 -8.10 -0.21 -24.24
C HIS A 168 -6.57 -0.16 -24.37
N GLU A 169 -5.88 -0.93 -23.52
CA GLU A 169 -4.41 -1.01 -23.49
C GLU A 169 -3.66 0.30 -23.18
N SER A 170 -4.35 1.35 -22.72
CA SER A 170 -3.77 2.66 -22.46
C SER A 170 -4.05 3.11 -21.02
N THR A 171 -5.16 3.81 -20.82
CA THR A 171 -5.44 4.53 -19.57
C THR A 171 -6.67 3.98 -18.89
N ALA A 172 -6.52 3.63 -17.61
CA ALA A 172 -7.62 3.32 -16.72
C ALA A 172 -7.54 4.14 -15.44
N TYR A 173 -8.70 4.33 -14.81
CA TYR A 173 -8.82 5.05 -13.55
C TYR A 173 -9.55 4.19 -12.54
N GLY A 174 -9.22 4.38 -11.28
CA GLY A 174 -10.18 4.04 -10.25
C GLY A 174 -10.28 5.14 -9.21
N TYR A 175 -11.29 5.01 -8.38
CA TYR A 175 -11.78 6.09 -7.56
C TYR A 175 -11.90 5.66 -6.11
N HIS A 176 -11.32 6.47 -5.24
CA HIS A 176 -11.71 6.53 -3.85
C HIS A 176 -12.68 7.68 -3.66
N ALA A 177 -13.72 7.45 -2.87
CA ALA A 177 -14.77 8.42 -2.66
C ALA A 177 -15.17 8.49 -1.19
N VAL A 178 -15.65 9.67 -0.79
CA VAL A 178 -16.40 9.89 0.44
C VAL A 178 -17.75 10.46 0.06
N THR A 179 -18.82 9.79 0.43
CA THR A 179 -20.18 10.28 0.17
C THR A 179 -20.52 11.37 1.19
N ARG A 180 -21.36 12.33 0.82
CA ARG A 180 -21.87 13.33 1.76
C ARG A 180 -22.76 12.66 2.81
N GLY A 181 -22.66 13.11 4.07
CA GLY A 181 -23.40 12.53 5.20
C GLY A 181 -22.91 11.15 5.63
N GLU A 182 -21.82 10.68 5.04
CA GLU A 182 -21.19 9.42 5.42
C GLU A 182 -20.42 9.61 6.72
N ARG A 183 -20.52 8.64 7.62
CA ARG A 183 -19.70 8.65 8.83
C ARG A 183 -18.30 8.14 8.50
N ILE A 184 -17.28 8.94 8.80
CA ILE A 184 -15.88 8.57 8.58
C ILE A 184 -15.01 8.85 9.80
N THR A 185 -13.84 8.26 9.79
CA THR A 185 -12.70 8.58 10.65
C THR A 185 -11.62 9.24 9.82
N VAL A 186 -11.20 10.43 10.22
CA VAL A 186 -10.07 11.17 9.65
C VAL A 186 -8.94 11.21 10.67
N ILE A 187 -7.72 10.85 10.24
CA ILE A 187 -6.52 10.96 11.07
C ILE A 187 -5.47 11.81 10.36
N GLY A 188 -4.99 12.83 11.05
CA GLY A 188 -3.96 13.74 10.55
C GLY A 188 -3.21 14.43 11.69
N ASN A 189 -2.27 15.31 11.34
CA ASN A 189 -1.54 16.11 12.31
C ASN A 189 -2.30 17.42 12.57
N ALA A 190 -2.68 17.67 13.83
CA ALA A 190 -3.27 18.95 14.21
C ALA A 190 -2.18 20.02 14.32
N VAL A 191 -2.33 21.09 13.54
CA VAL A 191 -1.45 22.27 13.56
C VAL A 191 -2.31 23.51 13.39
N ASN A 192 -2.25 24.44 14.34
CA ASN A 192 -2.92 25.74 14.27
C ASN A 192 -4.43 25.65 13.92
N GLY A 193 -5.15 24.71 14.53
CA GLY A 193 -6.58 24.51 14.31
C GLY A 193 -6.94 23.86 12.97
N ARG A 194 -5.98 23.27 12.24
CA ARG A 194 -6.19 22.54 10.99
C ARG A 194 -5.66 21.11 11.09
N ILE A 195 -6.19 20.23 10.25
CA ILE A 195 -5.67 18.88 10.05
C ILE A 195 -4.75 18.89 8.83
N GLU A 196 -3.48 18.60 9.05
CA GLU A 196 -2.45 18.52 8.01
C GLU A 196 -2.04 17.06 7.73
N PRO A 197 -1.58 16.75 6.51
CA PRO A 197 -1.02 15.45 6.18
C PRO A 197 0.30 15.20 6.93
N PHE A 198 0.55 13.95 7.31
CA PHE A 198 1.76 13.56 8.03
C PHE A 198 2.45 12.36 7.39
N SER A 199 3.72 12.15 7.75
CA SER A 199 4.52 11.04 7.21
C SER A 199 4.06 9.69 7.78
N ILE A 200 3.30 8.95 6.97
CA ILE A 200 2.81 7.61 7.31
C ILE A 200 3.97 6.61 7.31
N SER A 201 4.82 6.69 6.28
CA SER A 201 6.02 5.87 6.13
C SER A 201 7.01 6.54 5.19
N VAL A 202 8.27 6.10 5.25
CA VAL A 202 9.37 6.62 4.43
C VAL A 202 9.07 6.50 2.92
N SER A 203 8.25 5.52 2.51
CA SER A 203 7.96 5.23 1.10
C SER A 203 6.63 5.77 0.57
N LYS A 204 5.69 6.17 1.44
CA LYS A 204 4.33 6.58 1.03
C LYS A 204 4.09 8.09 1.02
N GLY A 205 5.05 8.88 1.51
CA GLY A 205 4.93 10.35 1.60
C GLY A 205 3.97 10.80 2.70
N ASN A 206 3.64 12.10 2.68
CA ASN A 206 2.70 12.70 3.63
C ASN A 206 1.27 12.50 3.12
N ALA A 207 0.37 12.08 4.00
CA ALA A 207 -1.05 11.97 3.67
C ALA A 207 -1.94 12.06 4.92
N VAL A 208 -3.22 12.32 4.69
CA VAL A 208 -4.28 12.19 5.70
C VAL A 208 -4.92 10.81 5.56
N LEU A 209 -5.21 10.14 6.67
CA LEU A 209 -5.88 8.83 6.64
C LEU A 209 -7.39 9.02 6.67
N ILE A 210 -8.10 8.27 5.82
CA ILE A 210 -9.57 8.23 5.80
C ILE A 210 -10.02 6.77 5.92
N GLY A 211 -10.88 6.46 6.89
CA GLY A 211 -11.45 5.13 7.11
C GLY A 211 -12.92 5.19 7.55
N ASP A 212 -13.58 4.05 7.63
CA ASP A 212 -14.92 3.97 8.24
C ASP A 212 -14.87 4.07 9.76
N ASN A 213 -13.87 3.41 10.36
CA ASN A 213 -13.60 3.38 11.79
C ASN A 213 -12.17 2.87 12.05
N ILE A 214 -11.67 3.06 13.27
CA ILE A 214 -10.34 2.56 13.67
C ILE A 214 -10.19 1.05 13.48
N GLU A 215 -11.19 0.26 13.83
CA GLU A 215 -11.08 -1.20 13.81
C GLU A 215 -10.83 -1.71 12.38
N GLN A 216 -11.54 -1.16 11.41
CA GLN A 216 -11.34 -1.43 9.99
C GLN A 216 -9.95 -1.00 9.51
N MET A 217 -9.52 0.21 9.87
CA MET A 217 -8.20 0.72 9.48
C MET A 217 -7.07 -0.18 10.00
N VAL A 218 -7.16 -0.56 11.28
CA VAL A 218 -6.21 -1.46 11.92
C VAL A 218 -6.29 -2.87 11.32
N ALA A 219 -7.48 -3.37 11.00
CA ALA A 219 -7.65 -4.68 10.38
C ALA A 219 -6.95 -4.76 9.02
N LYS A 220 -7.10 -3.74 8.17
CA LYS A 220 -6.42 -3.69 6.85
C LYS A 220 -4.90 -3.66 6.98
N GLU A 221 -4.35 -2.90 7.92
CA GLU A 221 -2.90 -2.93 8.17
C GLU A 221 -2.44 -4.27 8.73
N LYS A 222 -3.21 -4.89 9.63
CA LYS A 222 -2.90 -6.24 10.15
C LYS A 222 -2.92 -7.29 9.05
N GLU A 223 -3.87 -7.22 8.12
CA GLU A 223 -3.96 -8.12 6.97
C GLU A 223 -2.70 -8.00 6.09
N ALA A 224 -2.34 -6.78 5.71
CA ALA A 224 -1.13 -6.50 4.93
C ALA A 224 0.15 -7.00 5.65
N ARG A 225 0.27 -6.69 6.95
CA ARG A 225 1.39 -7.17 7.78
C ARG A 225 1.46 -8.70 7.83
N THR A 226 0.33 -9.37 8.00
CA THR A 226 0.25 -10.84 8.05
C THR A 226 0.72 -11.44 6.73
N PHE A 227 0.31 -10.88 5.60
CA PHE A 227 0.79 -11.29 4.28
C PHE A 227 2.31 -11.19 4.15
N TYR A 228 2.91 -10.07 4.58
CA TYR A 228 4.37 -9.91 4.56
C TYR A 228 5.11 -10.87 5.50
N ILE A 229 4.54 -11.19 6.67
CA ILE A 229 5.10 -12.20 7.59
C ILE A 229 5.12 -13.59 6.92
N ILE A 230 4.03 -13.98 6.26
CA ILE A 230 3.92 -15.28 5.58
C ILE A 230 4.99 -15.40 4.49
N ILE A 231 5.12 -14.38 3.63
CA ILE A 231 6.14 -14.40 2.57
C ILE A 231 7.55 -14.41 3.16
N GLY A 232 7.82 -13.58 4.16
CA GLY A 232 9.12 -13.55 4.83
C GLY A 232 9.49 -14.89 5.47
N PHE A 233 8.53 -15.59 6.06
CA PHE A 233 8.75 -16.92 6.63
C PHE A 233 9.10 -17.96 5.54
N LEU A 234 8.39 -17.95 4.41
CA LEU A 234 8.69 -18.83 3.28
C LEU A 234 10.09 -18.57 2.71
N ASP A 235 10.49 -17.30 2.60
CA ASP A 235 11.81 -16.91 2.11
C ASP A 235 12.93 -17.38 3.06
N ILE A 236 12.75 -17.22 4.38
CA ILE A 236 13.70 -17.77 5.37
C ILE A 236 13.81 -19.29 5.25
N MET A 237 12.69 -20.01 5.07
CA MET A 237 12.71 -21.47 4.89
C MET A 237 13.53 -21.86 3.65
N LEU A 238 13.42 -21.13 2.55
CA LEU A 238 14.19 -21.37 1.32
C LEU A 238 15.68 -21.05 1.48
N LEU A 239 16.03 -20.02 2.25
CA LEU A 239 17.43 -19.62 2.50
C LEU A 239 18.14 -20.55 3.52
N SER A 240 17.38 -21.15 4.44
CA SER A 240 17.92 -21.95 5.55
C SER A 240 18.85 -23.11 5.15
N PRO A 241 18.60 -23.92 4.09
CA PRO A 241 19.47 -25.04 3.74
C PRO A 241 20.83 -24.56 3.20
N ALA A 242 20.84 -23.44 2.47
CA ALA A 242 22.07 -22.82 1.98
C ALA A 242 22.95 -22.32 3.13
N MET A 243 22.34 -21.69 4.14
CA MET A 243 23.05 -21.22 5.34
C MET A 243 23.65 -22.38 6.16
N ILE A 244 22.86 -23.42 6.45
CA ILE A 244 23.33 -24.61 7.19
C ILE A 244 24.50 -25.27 6.44
N GLY A 245 24.39 -25.36 5.10
CA GLY A 245 25.44 -25.88 4.24
C GLY A 245 26.76 -25.09 4.30
N ARG A 246 26.72 -23.76 4.42
CA ARG A 246 27.92 -22.92 4.59
C ARG A 246 28.52 -23.04 5.98
N LEU A 247 27.69 -22.96 7.02
CA LEU A 247 28.14 -23.06 8.41
C LEU A 247 28.86 -24.39 8.67
N ARG A 248 28.34 -25.49 8.11
CA ARG A 248 28.99 -26.81 8.18
C ARG A 248 30.35 -26.83 7.47
N ARG A 249 30.44 -26.26 6.26
CA ARG A 249 31.71 -26.17 5.51
C ARG A 249 32.75 -25.28 6.21
N GLN A 250 32.33 -24.20 6.85
CA GLN A 250 33.24 -23.33 7.62
C GLN A 250 33.76 -24.03 8.88
N LYS A 251 32.92 -24.81 9.58
CA LYS A 251 33.36 -25.63 10.72
C LYS A 251 34.35 -26.73 10.28
N GLU A 252 34.14 -27.36 9.14
CA GLU A 252 35.05 -28.37 8.57
C GLU A 252 36.38 -27.76 8.06
N SER A 253 36.39 -26.50 7.64
CA SER A 253 37.61 -25.81 7.16
C SER A 253 38.50 -25.27 8.29
N LYS A 254 37.99 -25.19 9.53
CA LYS A 254 38.73 -24.74 10.73
C LYS A 254 39.29 -25.90 11.57
N ARG A 255 39.04 -27.15 11.19
CA ARG A 255 39.66 -28.37 11.75
C ARG A 255 40.73 -28.87 10.78
#